data_AF-A0A5K1A7T1-F1
#
_entry.id   AF-A0A5K1A7T1-F1
#
_cell.length_a   1.000
_cell.length_b   1.000
_cell.length_c   1.000
_cell.angle_alpha   90.00
_cell.angle_beta   90.00
_cell.angle_gamma   90.00
#
_symmetry.space_group_name_H-M   'P 1'
#
loop_
_entity.id
_entity.type
_entity.pdbx_description
1 polymer ?
#
loop_
_entity_poly.entity_id
_entity_poly.type
_entity_poly.pdbx_seq_one_letter_code
_entity_poly.pdbx_strand_id
1 'polypeptide(L)' 'VLLFSAVPSYSAKIVEGGSWSGCADHVFEETCTNLRVYERRTKDVNQAAVKGFN' A
#
# COMPACT_ATOMS: atom_id res chain seq x y z
N VAL A 1 -3.87 -16.51 -19.87
CA VAL A 1 -3.25 -16.45 -18.52
C VAL A 1 -2.54 -15.12 -18.43
N LEU A 2 -3.13 -14.13 -17.75
CA LEU A 2 -2.49 -12.82 -17.54
C LEU A 2 -2.00 -12.78 -16.08
N LEU A 3 -0.68 -12.86 -15.92
CA LEU A 3 0.01 -12.78 -14.63
C LEU A 3 0.17 -11.30 -14.26
N PHE A 4 -0.71 -10.78 -13.41
CA PHE A 4 -0.50 -9.47 -12.79
C PHE A 4 0.52 -9.60 -11.66
N SER A 5 1.81 -9.58 -12.03
CA SER A 5 2.94 -9.47 -11.10
C SER A 5 3.21 -8.00 -10.80
N ALA A 6 2.27 -7.32 -10.16
CA ALA A 6 2.50 -5.99 -9.61
C ALA A 6 2.19 -6.04 -8.12
N VAL A 7 3.09 -6.63 -7.34
CA VAL A 7 3.15 -6.35 -5.91
C VAL A 7 3.71 -4.92 -5.81
N PRO A 8 2.95 -3.93 -5.31
CA PRO A 8 3.49 -2.60 -5.12
C PRO A 8 4.62 -2.70 -4.09
N SER A 9 5.86 -2.50 -4.53
CA SER A 9 6.99 -2.36 -3.62
C SER A 9 6.79 -1.06 -2.85
N TYR A 10 6.25 -1.12 -1.65
CA TYR A 10 6.21 0.05 -0.78
C TYR A 10 7.60 0.23 -0.19
N SER A 11 8.25 1.33 -0.56
CA SER A 11 9.56 1.68 -0.03
C SER A 11 9.34 2.43 1.28
N ALA A 12 9.64 1.80 2.41
CA ALA A 12 9.72 2.49 3.70
C ALA A 12 10.91 3.47 3.62
N LYS A 13 10.61 4.77 3.59
CA LYS A 13 11.64 5.81 3.59
C LYS A 13 12.11 6.02 5.02
N ILE A 14 13.36 5.63 5.32
CA ILE A 14 14.07 6.10 6.50
C ILE A 14 14.32 7.60 6.29
N VAL A 15 13.75 8.45 7.14
CA VAL A 15 13.95 9.90 7.10
C VAL A 15 15.11 10.26 8.02
N GLU A 16 16.31 10.43 7.47
CA GLU A 16 17.40 11.11 8.17
C GLU A 16 17.33 12.62 7.90
N GLY A 17 17.02 13.41 8.94
CA GLY A 17 17.44 14.81 9.01
C GLY A 17 16.61 15.89 8.30
N GLY A 18 15.32 15.69 8.03
CA GLY A 18 14.45 16.74 7.47
C GLY A 18 13.01 16.69 7.99
N SER A 19 12.47 17.82 8.47
CA SER A 19 11.07 17.94 8.88
C SER A 19 10.17 18.07 7.64
N TRP A 20 9.49 16.98 7.30
CA TRP A 20 8.40 16.97 6.33
C TRP A 20 7.12 16.57 7.04
N SER A 21 6.18 17.49 7.22
CA SER A 21 4.83 17.15 7.70
C SER A 21 3.90 16.96 6.50
N GLY A 22 3.58 15.71 6.20
CA GLY A 22 2.53 15.35 5.25
C GLY A 22 1.31 14.82 6.00
N CYS A 23 0.12 15.23 5.59
CA CYS A 23 -1.11 14.57 6.04
C CYS A 23 -1.32 13.32 5.20
N ALA A 24 -1.36 12.15 5.84
CA ALA A 24 -1.68 10.89 5.19
C ALA A 24 -2.87 10.25 5.91
N ASP A 25 -3.82 9.68 5.15
CA ASP A 25 -4.96 8.97 5.74
C ASP A 25 -4.51 7.80 6.62
N HIS A 26 -3.36 7.19 6.27
CA HIS A 26 -2.73 6.18 7.11
C HIS A 26 -1.23 6.07 6.85
N VAL A 27 -0.45 6.00 7.93
CA VAL A 27 0.99 5.74 7.93
C VAL A 27 1.22 4.34 8.50
N PHE A 28 2.02 3.53 7.79
CA PHE A 28 2.43 2.23 8.27
C PHE A 28 3.78 2.35 8.98
N GLU A 29 3.90 1.71 10.14
CA GLU A 29 5.16 1.58 10.86
C GLU A 29 6.14 0.67 10.10
N GLU A 30 7.43 0.80 10.40
CA GLU A 30 8.50 0.02 9.75
C GLU A 30 8.34 -1.50 9.93
N THR A 31 7.74 -1.93 11.05
CA THR A 31 7.44 -3.34 11.34
C THR A 31 6.24 -3.88 10.57
N CYS A 32 5.54 -3.05 9.80
CA CYS A 32 4.35 -3.45 9.06
C CYS A 32 4.70 -4.40 7.90
N THR A 33 3.99 -5.52 7.82
CA THR A 33 4.22 -6.55 6.80
C THR A 33 3.46 -6.26 5.51
N ASN A 34 3.94 -6.84 4.40
CA ASN A 34 3.30 -6.67 3.08
C ASN A 34 1.85 -7.14 3.10
N LEU A 35 1.59 -8.20 3.87
CA LEU A 35 0.26 -8.76 4.07
C LEU A 35 -0.68 -7.74 4.72
N ARG A 36 -0.24 -7.04 5.77
CA ARG A 36 -1.07 -6.01 6.44
C ARG A 36 -1.39 -4.84 5.50
N VAL A 37 -0.44 -4.43 4.66
CA VAL A 37 -0.69 -3.39 3.65
C VAL A 37 -1.71 -3.87 2.60
N TYR A 38 -1.55 -5.10 2.12
CA TYR A 38 -2.49 -5.71 1.16
C TYR A 38 -3.91 -5.80 1.72
N GLU A 39 -4.06 -6.36 2.92
CA GLU A 39 -5.37 -6.53 3.55
C GLU A 39 -6.08 -5.20 3.77
N ARG A 40 -5.36 -4.15 4.19
CA ARG A 40 -5.95 -2.85 4.51
C ARG A 40 -6.22 -1.96 3.28
N ARG A 41 -5.38 -2.01 2.24
CA ARG A 41 -5.48 -1.06 1.11
C ARG A 41 -5.86 -1.70 -0.21
N THR A 42 -5.54 -2.97 -0.41
CA THR A 42 -5.63 -3.61 -1.74
C THR A 42 -6.81 -4.56 -1.85
N LYS A 43 -7.19 -5.23 -0.74
CA LYS A 43 -8.27 -6.21 -0.73
C LYS A 43 -9.59 -5.66 -1.26
N ASP A 44 -10.04 -4.52 -0.74
CA ASP A 44 -11.32 -3.93 -1.11
C ASP A 44 -11.30 -3.36 -2.53
N VAL A 45 -10.17 -2.76 -2.94
CA VAL A 45 -9.95 -2.28 -4.31
C VAL A 45 -10.01 -3.42 -5.32
N ASN A 46 -9.35 -4.54 -5.02
CA ASN A 46 -9.41 -5.73 -5.87
C ASN A 46 -10.85 -6.28 -5.95
N GLN A 47 -11.58 -6.30 -4.83
CA GLN A 47 -12.97 -6.74 -4.84
C GLN A 47 -13.88 -5.80 -5.63
N ALA A 48 -13.61 -4.49 -5.61
CA ALA A 48 -14.31 -3.52 -6.45
C ALA A 48 -13.98 -3.72 -7.94
N ALA A 49 -12.71 -3.99 -8.28
CA ALA A 49 -12.29 -4.30 -9.65
C ALA A 49 -12.99 -5.56 -10.19
N VAL A 50 -13.12 -6.62 -9.39
CA VAL A 50 -13.89 -7.82 -9.75
C VAL A 50 -15.36 -7.50 -10.02
N LYS A 51 -15.92 -6.50 -9.33
CA LYS A 51 -17.29 -6.02 -9.55
C LYS A 51 -17.41 -5.05 -10.74
N GLY A 52 -16.33 -4.80 -11.47
CA GLY A 52 -16.31 -3.94 -12.67
C GLY A 52 -16.11 -2.45 -12.37
N PHE A 53 -15.70 -2.08 -11.15
CA PHE A 53 -15.34 -0.70 -10.82
C PHE A 53 -13.87 -0.44 -11.19
N ASN A 54 -13.62 0.68 -11.88
CA ASN A 54 -12.27 1.16 -12.20
C ASN A 54 -11.77 2.14 -11.15
#